data_AF-A0A6P1EVM6-F1
#
_entry.id   AF-A0A6P1EVM6-F1
#
_cell.length_a   1.000
_cell.length_b   1.000
_cell.length_c   1.000
_cell.angle_alpha   90.00
_cell.angle_beta   90.00
_cell.angle_gamma   90.00
#
_symmetry.space_group_name_H-M   'P 1'
#
loop_
_entity.id
_entity.type
_entity.pdbx_description
1 polymer ?
#
loop_
_entity_poly.entity_id
_entity_poly.type
_entity_poly.pdbx_seq_one_letter_code
_entity_poly.pdbx_strand_id
1 'polypeptide(L)'
;MTTNEDERRADRFRRALRWYPAAWRSEHGEVLLGILLDEAEERRRPGPTAGQRITLAVGGLGHRFRAGPGRSPATIGLLALVTAFFAFYVAVNWSPGVRSPGAIGPFTNPSVLAGAVFAIALWLAVAGRTGAARIAALLASALELGIALLAAAAGWLGPGLDTAGPIAVLGLLAVLPPRDRRTAAVALLAPIGLLALLLGVDALGATVFTDVPAVRALAPLPVIAAVLVALALTARRAARLERRLLGGPTPVDG
;
A
#
# COMPACT_ATOMS: atom_id res chain seq x y z
N MET A 1 6.73 44.28 -23.22
CA MET A 1 6.08 44.36 -21.89
C MET A 1 5.69 42.95 -21.39
N THR A 2 6.52 41.94 -21.65
CA THR A 2 6.21 40.50 -21.49
C THR A 2 7.03 39.81 -20.39
N THR A 3 8.19 40.37 -20.02
CA THR A 3 9.16 39.75 -19.10
C THR A 3 8.60 39.41 -17.72
N ASN A 4 7.80 40.28 -17.11
CA ASN A 4 7.27 40.05 -15.76
C ASN A 4 6.21 38.92 -15.74
N GLU A 5 5.43 38.76 -16.81
CA GLU A 5 4.46 37.67 -16.90
C GLU A 5 5.13 36.32 -17.19
N ASP A 6 6.17 36.34 -18.03
CA ASP A 6 6.98 35.17 -18.38
C ASP A 6 7.77 34.68 -17.16
N GLU A 7 8.35 35.59 -16.37
CA GLU A 7 9.01 35.28 -15.10
C GLU A 7 8.03 34.65 -14.09
N ARG A 8 6.84 35.25 -13.92
CA ARG A 8 5.80 34.68 -13.04
C ARG A 8 5.33 33.31 -13.51
N ARG A 9 5.27 33.07 -14.83
CA ARG A 9 4.92 31.77 -15.42
C ARG A 9 6.00 30.74 -15.13
N ALA A 10 7.27 31.07 -15.38
CA ALA A 10 8.41 30.22 -15.05
C ALA A 10 8.45 29.85 -13.56
N ASP A 11 8.20 30.81 -12.67
CA ASP A 11 8.15 30.57 -11.22
C ASP A 11 7.02 29.63 -10.79
N ARG A 12 5.86 29.70 -11.45
CA ARG A 12 4.77 28.74 -11.21
C ARG A 12 5.19 27.32 -11.59
N PHE A 13 5.90 27.13 -12.70
CA PHE A 13 6.42 25.81 -13.09
C PHE A 13 7.58 25.35 -12.20
N ARG A 14 8.52 26.23 -11.84
CA ARG A 14 9.60 25.92 -10.88
C ARG A 14 9.07 25.48 -9.51
N ARG A 15 7.99 26.10 -9.02
CA ARG A 15 7.30 25.66 -7.80
C ARG A 15 6.74 24.24 -7.95
N ALA A 16 6.14 23.90 -9.07
CA ALA A 16 5.65 22.55 -9.34
C ALA A 16 6.80 21.52 -9.41
N LEU A 17 7.98 21.91 -9.89
CA LEU A 17 9.15 21.03 -9.94
C LEU A 17 9.75 20.73 -8.55
N ARG A 18 9.45 21.47 -7.48
CA ARG A 18 10.01 21.26 -6.13
C ARG A 18 9.75 19.86 -5.55
N TRP A 19 8.77 19.14 -6.08
CA TRP A 19 8.53 17.74 -5.76
C TRP A 19 9.72 16.83 -6.11
N TYR A 20 10.56 17.19 -7.08
CA TYR A 20 11.77 16.46 -7.44
C TYR A 20 12.93 16.73 -6.45
N PRO A 21 13.83 15.74 -6.21
CA PRO A 21 15.05 15.93 -5.41
C PRO A 21 15.92 17.08 -5.95
N ALA A 22 16.66 17.76 -5.06
CA ALA A 22 17.52 18.87 -5.46
C ALA A 22 18.58 18.46 -6.51
N ALA A 23 19.24 17.32 -6.29
CA ALA A 23 20.24 16.78 -7.22
C ALA A 23 19.66 16.46 -8.60
N TRP A 24 18.42 15.94 -8.67
CA TRP A 24 17.77 15.69 -9.95
C TRP A 24 17.43 17.00 -10.66
N ARG A 25 16.94 18.00 -9.91
CA ARG A 25 16.58 19.32 -10.46
C ARG A 25 17.80 20.07 -10.98
N SER A 26 18.96 19.95 -10.35
CA SER A 26 20.18 20.60 -10.86
C SER A 26 20.64 20.06 -12.19
N GLU A 27 20.35 18.78 -12.47
CA GLU A 27 20.81 18.11 -13.70
C GLU A 27 19.76 18.15 -14.83
N HIS A 28 18.47 17.99 -14.49
CA HIS A 28 17.39 17.83 -15.48
C HIS A 28 16.31 18.93 -15.41
N GLY A 29 16.34 19.75 -14.35
CA GLY A 29 15.25 20.67 -14.03
C GLY A 29 15.03 21.78 -15.05
N GLU A 30 16.11 22.38 -15.56
CA GLU A 30 16.02 23.46 -16.55
C GLU A 30 15.55 22.94 -17.93
N VAL A 31 15.98 21.74 -18.33
CA VAL A 31 15.49 21.10 -19.57
C VAL A 31 13.99 20.82 -19.49
N LEU A 32 13.53 20.20 -18.40
CA LEU A 32 12.10 19.92 -18.21
C LEU A 32 11.28 21.22 -18.08
N LEU A 33 11.85 22.26 -17.46
CA LEU A 33 11.22 23.58 -17.38
C LEU A 33 11.02 24.19 -18.77
N GLY A 34 12.03 24.12 -19.65
CA GLY A 34 11.94 24.59 -21.04
C GLY A 34 10.79 23.92 -21.79
N ILE A 35 10.75 22.57 -21.78
CA ILE A 35 9.68 21.80 -22.42
C ILE A 35 8.28 22.21 -21.92
N LEU A 36 8.12 22.40 -20.61
CA LEU A 36 6.85 22.80 -20.00
C LEU A 36 6.44 24.23 -20.35
N LEU A 37 7.42 25.13 -20.53
CA LEU A 37 7.18 26.51 -20.95
C LEU A 37 6.82 26.59 -22.42
N ASP A 38 7.51 25.85 -23.30
CA ASP A 38 7.20 25.77 -24.73
C ASP A 38 5.78 25.22 -24.93
N GLU A 39 5.42 24.14 -24.24
CA GLU A 39 4.07 23.57 -24.27
C GLU A 39 3.02 24.56 -23.74
N ALA A 40 3.37 25.37 -22.74
CA ALA A 40 2.48 26.38 -22.19
C ALA A 40 2.31 27.56 -23.14
N GLU A 41 3.36 27.98 -23.85
CA GLU A 41 3.31 29.05 -24.85
C GLU A 41 2.47 28.64 -26.06
N GLU A 42 2.69 27.44 -26.59
CA GLU A 42 1.92 26.87 -27.70
C GLU A 42 0.42 26.84 -27.37
N ARG A 43 0.07 26.44 -26.14
CA ARG A 43 -1.32 26.37 -25.68
C ARG A 43 -1.83 27.65 -25.00
N ARG A 44 -1.06 28.74 -25.05
CA ARG A 44 -1.36 30.05 -24.42
C ARG A 44 -1.82 29.93 -22.96
N ARG A 45 -1.16 29.05 -22.19
CA ARG A 45 -1.50 28.75 -20.80
C ARG A 45 -0.73 29.66 -19.84
N PRO A 46 -1.40 30.24 -18.83
CA PRO A 46 -0.72 31.07 -17.83
C PRO A 46 0.12 30.25 -16.83
N GLY A 47 -0.01 28.92 -16.76
CA GLY A 47 0.77 28.11 -15.84
C GLY A 47 0.39 26.63 -15.85
N PRO A 48 0.93 25.83 -14.90
CA PRO A 48 0.70 24.41 -14.85
C PRO A 48 -0.75 24.10 -14.49
N THR A 49 -1.36 23.22 -15.30
CA THR A 49 -2.70 22.68 -15.06
C THR A 49 -2.73 21.81 -13.80
N ALA A 50 -3.92 21.55 -13.25
CA ALA A 50 -4.08 20.63 -12.12
C ALA A 50 -3.52 19.23 -12.43
N GLY A 51 -3.80 18.70 -13.62
CA GLY A 51 -3.25 17.42 -14.08
C GLY A 51 -1.71 17.42 -14.16
N GLN A 52 -1.11 18.48 -14.73
CA GLN A 52 0.35 18.61 -14.77
C GLN A 52 0.96 18.69 -13.37
N ARG A 53 0.33 19.40 -12.42
CA ARG A 53 0.81 19.44 -11.02
C ARG A 53 0.79 18.07 -10.37
N ILE A 54 -0.27 17.29 -10.58
CA ILE A 54 -0.38 15.92 -10.06
C ILE A 54 0.70 15.05 -10.70
N THR A 55 0.88 15.10 -12.02
CA THR A 55 1.91 14.33 -12.72
C THR A 55 3.31 14.66 -12.23
N LEU A 56 3.65 15.95 -12.07
CA LEU A 56 4.94 16.39 -11.55
C LEU A 56 5.14 16.00 -10.08
N ALA A 57 4.08 16.06 -9.26
CA ALA A 57 4.13 15.61 -7.88
C ALA A 57 4.41 14.10 -7.80
N VAL A 58 3.66 13.29 -8.55
CA VAL A 58 3.82 11.82 -8.60
C VAL A 58 5.21 11.45 -9.14
N GLY A 59 5.68 12.12 -10.20
CA GLY A 59 7.02 11.92 -10.76
C GLY A 59 8.12 12.27 -9.76
N GLY A 60 8.03 13.43 -9.11
CA GLY A 60 8.99 13.88 -8.11
C GLY A 60 9.05 12.98 -6.86
N LEU A 61 7.88 12.54 -6.35
CA LEU A 61 7.80 11.52 -5.30
C LEU A 61 8.47 10.21 -5.75
N GLY A 62 8.20 9.77 -6.98
CA GLY A 62 8.82 8.58 -7.56
C GLY A 62 10.35 8.65 -7.53
N HIS A 63 10.93 9.79 -7.89
CA HIS A 63 12.38 9.99 -7.79
C HIS A 63 12.88 10.01 -6.34
N ARG A 64 12.17 10.63 -5.39
CA ARG A 64 12.55 10.62 -3.97
C ARG A 64 12.54 9.21 -3.38
N PHE A 65 11.56 8.38 -3.76
CA PHE A 65 11.47 7.01 -3.29
C PHE A 65 12.43 6.05 -4.01
N ARG A 66 12.84 6.35 -5.26
CA ARG A 66 13.84 5.57 -6.00
C ARG A 66 15.29 5.99 -5.73
N ALA A 67 15.53 7.19 -5.21
CA ALA A 67 16.87 7.74 -4.99
C ALA A 67 17.70 7.02 -3.90
N GLY A 68 17.11 6.09 -3.15
CA GLY A 68 17.86 5.27 -2.19
C GLY A 68 17.97 3.82 -2.65
N PRO A 69 19.17 3.22 -2.69
CA PRO A 69 19.30 1.78 -2.88
C PRO A 69 18.45 1.04 -1.84
N GLY A 70 17.67 0.05 -2.29
CA GLY A 70 16.84 -0.79 -1.43
C GLY A 70 15.46 -0.23 -1.07
N ARG A 71 14.97 0.87 -1.66
CA ARG A 71 13.59 1.37 -1.47
C ARG A 71 12.65 0.95 -2.60
N SER A 72 11.42 0.54 -2.24
CA SER A 72 10.36 0.17 -3.19
C SER A 72 9.16 1.12 -3.03
N PRO A 73 8.88 2.01 -4.01
CA PRO A 73 7.74 2.91 -3.96
C PRO A 73 6.40 2.19 -3.80
N ALA A 74 6.26 1.00 -4.39
CA ALA A 74 5.06 0.17 -4.26
C ALA A 74 4.88 -0.37 -2.84
N THR A 75 5.97 -0.87 -2.22
CA THR A 75 5.94 -1.30 -0.81
C THR A 75 5.58 -0.14 0.11
N ILE A 76 6.20 1.03 -0.10
CA ILE A 76 5.91 2.23 0.69
C ILE A 76 4.45 2.66 0.52
N GLY A 77 3.93 2.66 -0.72
CA GLY A 77 2.53 3.00 -0.99
C GLY A 77 1.53 2.07 -0.31
N LEU A 78 1.77 0.75 -0.38
CA LEU A 78 0.92 -0.24 0.29
C LEU A 78 0.97 -0.12 1.82
N LEU A 79 2.16 0.06 2.39
CA LEU A 79 2.32 0.27 3.83
C LEU A 79 1.75 1.60 4.29
N ALA A 80 1.84 2.65 3.49
CA ALA A 80 1.21 3.94 3.78
C ALA A 80 -0.31 3.81 3.80
N LEU A 81 -0.89 3.08 2.83
CA LEU A 81 -2.32 2.83 2.78
C LEU A 81 -2.83 2.08 4.01
N VAL A 82 -2.17 0.97 4.38
CA VAL A 82 -2.60 0.19 5.55
C VAL A 82 -2.38 0.95 6.85
N THR A 83 -1.29 1.73 6.96
CA THR A 83 -1.03 2.58 8.14
C THR A 83 -2.07 3.70 8.25
N ALA A 84 -2.47 4.31 7.12
CA ALA A 84 -3.53 5.32 7.11
C ALA A 84 -4.89 4.74 7.54
N PHE A 85 -5.22 3.52 7.10
CA PHE A 85 -6.38 2.80 7.62
C PHE A 85 -6.30 2.65 9.14
N PHE A 86 -5.16 2.21 9.69
CA PHE A 86 -5.02 2.05 11.14
C PHE A 86 -5.07 3.37 11.91
N ALA A 87 -4.59 4.47 11.33
CA ALA A 87 -4.73 5.79 11.94
C ALA A 87 -6.22 6.20 12.08
N PHE A 88 -7.04 5.93 11.06
CA PHE A 88 -8.49 6.06 11.14
C PHE A 88 -9.09 5.06 12.14
N TYR A 89 -8.66 3.81 12.09
CA TYR A 89 -9.17 2.73 12.93
C TYR A 89 -8.90 2.99 14.42
N VAL A 90 -7.77 3.60 14.78
CA VAL A 90 -7.48 4.04 16.15
C VAL A 90 -8.57 4.96 16.67
N ALA A 91 -9.05 5.92 15.86
CA ALA A 91 -10.12 6.82 16.26
C ALA A 91 -11.46 6.09 16.43
N VAL A 92 -11.77 5.13 15.55
CA VAL A 92 -13.00 4.33 15.62
C VAL A 92 -12.98 3.35 16.80
N ASN A 93 -11.82 2.76 17.07
CA ASN A 93 -11.62 1.76 18.12
C ASN A 93 -11.43 2.39 19.51
N TRP A 94 -11.22 3.70 19.58
CA TRP A 94 -11.02 4.43 20.83
C TRP A 94 -12.33 4.52 21.62
N SER A 95 -12.40 3.76 22.71
CA SER A 95 -13.54 3.69 23.63
C SER A 95 -13.05 3.67 25.08
N PRO A 96 -12.77 4.84 25.68
CA PRO A 96 -12.30 4.93 27.05
C PRO A 96 -13.30 4.32 28.03
N GLY A 97 -12.81 3.46 28.92
CA GLY A 97 -13.63 2.83 29.96
C GLY A 97 -14.41 1.61 29.48
N VAL A 98 -14.27 1.18 28.22
CA VAL A 98 -14.84 -0.08 27.75
C VAL A 98 -14.25 -1.25 28.54
N ARG A 99 -15.12 -2.16 28.98
CA ARG A 99 -14.75 -3.40 29.66
C ARG A 99 -15.46 -4.56 28.97
N SER A 100 -14.93 -4.93 27.82
CA SER A 100 -15.32 -6.15 27.10
C SER A 100 -14.16 -7.12 27.08
N PRO A 101 -14.40 -8.43 26.95
CA PRO A 101 -13.36 -9.36 26.53
C PRO A 101 -12.65 -8.78 25.29
N GLY A 102 -11.32 -8.82 25.27
CA GLY A 102 -10.51 -8.35 24.14
C GLY A 102 -10.19 -6.87 24.12
N ALA A 103 -10.82 -6.07 24.98
CA ALA A 103 -10.43 -4.70 25.17
C ALA A 103 -8.99 -4.61 25.71
N ILE A 104 -8.22 -3.64 25.22
CA ILE A 104 -6.88 -3.34 25.71
C ILE A 104 -6.76 -1.83 25.96
N GLY A 105 -6.57 -1.45 27.23
CA GLY A 105 -6.54 -0.04 27.61
C GLY A 105 -7.83 0.70 27.17
N PRO A 106 -7.72 1.81 26.42
CA PRO A 106 -8.87 2.57 25.92
C PRO A 106 -9.44 2.04 24.59
N PHE A 107 -9.10 0.82 24.16
CA PHE A 107 -9.49 0.27 22.86
C PHE A 107 -10.43 -0.92 23.00
N THR A 108 -11.41 -1.04 22.10
CA THR A 108 -12.36 -2.16 22.12
C THR A 108 -11.73 -3.50 21.76
N ASN A 109 -10.61 -3.47 21.02
CA ASN A 109 -9.85 -4.66 20.60
C ASN A 109 -8.35 -4.36 20.42
N PRO A 110 -7.49 -5.40 20.28
CA PRO A 110 -6.05 -5.23 20.25
C PRO A 110 -5.46 -4.92 18.86
N SER A 111 -6.27 -4.66 17.82
CA SER A 111 -5.76 -4.39 16.45
C SER A 111 -4.88 -3.13 16.36
N VAL A 112 -4.91 -2.24 17.37
CA VAL A 112 -3.95 -1.14 17.50
C VAL A 112 -2.50 -1.62 17.55
N LEU A 113 -2.25 -2.85 18.06
CA LEU A 113 -0.93 -3.46 18.07
C LEU A 113 -0.48 -3.80 16.64
N ALA A 114 -1.36 -4.37 15.81
CA ALA A 114 -1.07 -4.61 14.40
C ALA A 114 -0.81 -3.29 13.66
N GLY A 115 -1.61 -2.26 13.91
CA GLY A 115 -1.41 -0.92 13.36
C GLY A 115 -0.05 -0.32 13.72
N ALA A 116 0.40 -0.46 14.97
CA ALA A 116 1.72 -0.02 15.40
C ALA A 116 2.85 -0.76 14.65
N VAL A 117 2.73 -2.07 14.46
CA VAL A 117 3.73 -2.85 13.71
C VAL A 117 3.73 -2.46 12.22
N PHE A 118 2.57 -2.16 11.61
CA PHE A 118 2.51 -1.61 10.25
C PHE A 118 3.16 -0.24 10.12
N ALA A 119 2.99 0.64 11.11
CA ALA A 119 3.66 1.93 11.14
C ALA A 119 5.20 1.77 11.24
N ILE A 120 5.67 0.81 12.04
CA ILE A 120 7.10 0.44 12.09
C ILE A 120 7.57 -0.10 10.73
N ALA A 121 6.79 -0.96 10.08
CA ALA A 121 7.11 -1.47 8.75
C ALA A 121 7.23 -0.35 7.72
N LEU A 122 6.31 0.63 7.74
CA LEU A 122 6.36 1.81 6.88
C LEU A 122 7.62 2.63 7.13
N TRP A 123 7.94 2.90 8.40
CA TRP A 123 9.14 3.64 8.77
C TRP A 123 10.41 2.93 8.28
N LEU A 124 10.50 1.61 8.47
CA LEU A 124 11.61 0.79 7.96
C LEU A 124 11.71 0.84 6.43
N ALA A 125 10.58 0.79 5.71
CA ALA A 125 10.56 0.87 4.26
C ALA A 125 11.04 2.25 3.76
N VAL A 126 10.61 3.33 4.40
CA VAL A 126 11.08 4.70 4.10
C VAL A 126 12.56 4.86 4.47
N ALA A 127 13.04 4.21 5.54
CA ALA A 127 14.45 4.16 5.91
C ALA A 127 15.31 3.30 4.98
N GLY A 128 14.73 2.60 3.98
CA GLY A 128 15.45 1.71 3.07
C GLY A 128 15.78 0.33 3.65
N ARG A 129 15.27 0.00 4.84
CA ARG A 129 15.45 -1.29 5.51
C ARG A 129 14.40 -2.31 5.03
N THR A 130 14.38 -2.60 3.73
CA THR A 130 13.32 -3.41 3.12
C THR A 130 13.19 -4.81 3.67
N GLY A 131 14.28 -5.51 3.99
CA GLY A 131 14.21 -6.83 4.64
C GLY A 131 13.42 -6.79 5.96
N ALA A 132 13.77 -5.85 6.83
CA ALA A 132 13.09 -5.67 8.11
C ALA A 132 11.64 -5.20 7.94
N ALA A 133 11.38 -4.28 7.01
CA ALA A 133 10.02 -3.82 6.69
C ALA A 133 9.11 -4.98 6.25
N ARG A 134 9.63 -5.91 5.44
CA ARG A 134 8.89 -7.10 4.98
C ARG A 134 8.56 -8.04 6.13
N ILE A 135 9.51 -8.30 7.03
CA ILE A 135 9.29 -9.13 8.21
C ILE A 135 8.23 -8.47 9.11
N ALA A 136 8.35 -7.17 9.38
CA ALA A 136 7.38 -6.43 10.17
C ALA A 136 5.98 -6.47 9.54
N ALA A 137 5.87 -6.29 8.21
CA ALA A 137 4.59 -6.39 7.50
C ALA A 137 3.97 -7.80 7.60
N LEU A 138 4.77 -8.86 7.49
CA LEU A 138 4.30 -10.24 7.68
C LEU A 138 3.79 -10.48 9.10
N LEU A 139 4.55 -10.03 10.10
CA LEU A 139 4.16 -10.16 11.50
C LEU A 139 2.88 -9.36 11.79
N ALA A 140 2.73 -8.16 11.24
CA ALA A 140 1.52 -7.35 11.38
C ALA A 140 0.30 -8.02 10.72
N SER A 141 0.46 -8.55 9.51
CA SER A 141 -0.61 -9.30 8.83
C SER A 141 -1.04 -10.55 9.61
N ALA A 142 -0.07 -11.31 10.12
CA ALA A 142 -0.34 -12.49 10.92
C ALA A 142 -1.01 -12.15 12.26
N LEU A 143 -0.55 -11.07 12.90
CA LEU A 143 -1.13 -10.55 14.14
C LEU A 143 -2.59 -10.13 13.92
N GLU A 144 -2.88 -9.35 12.88
CA GLU A 144 -4.25 -8.90 12.58
C GLU A 144 -5.21 -10.06 12.30
N LEU A 145 -4.77 -11.05 11.50
CA LEU A 145 -5.55 -12.27 11.28
C LEU A 145 -5.75 -13.06 12.58
N GLY A 146 -4.72 -13.18 13.41
CA GLY A 146 -4.80 -13.83 14.71
C GLY A 146 -5.81 -13.16 15.64
N ILE A 147 -5.83 -11.82 15.65
CA ILE A 147 -6.79 -11.03 16.43
C ILE A 147 -8.21 -11.26 15.93
N ALA A 148 -8.45 -11.26 14.61
CA ALA A 148 -9.77 -11.51 14.03
C ALA A 148 -10.26 -12.95 14.28
N LEU A 149 -9.37 -13.94 14.20
CA LEU A 149 -9.67 -15.34 14.51
C LEU A 149 -10.02 -15.52 15.99
N LEU A 150 -9.24 -14.93 16.89
CA LEU A 150 -9.55 -14.93 18.31
C LEU A 150 -10.86 -14.22 18.60
N ALA A 151 -11.18 -13.15 17.87
CA ALA A 151 -12.45 -12.45 17.99
C ALA A 151 -13.63 -13.32 17.58
N ALA A 152 -13.54 -13.98 16.44
CA ALA A 152 -14.56 -14.92 15.98
C ALA A 152 -14.74 -16.09 16.95
N ALA A 153 -13.65 -16.65 17.49
CA ALA A 153 -13.70 -17.81 18.38
C ALA A 153 -14.18 -17.46 19.79
N ALA A 154 -13.76 -16.32 20.33
CA ALA A 154 -14.12 -15.87 21.68
C ALA A 154 -15.42 -15.05 21.73
N GLY A 155 -15.99 -14.70 20.58
CA GLY A 155 -17.22 -13.91 20.49
C GLY A 155 -17.07 -12.48 21.02
N TRP A 156 -15.85 -11.93 21.01
CA TRP A 156 -15.58 -10.59 21.54
C TRP A 156 -15.67 -9.50 20.47
N LEU A 157 -15.79 -8.24 20.87
CA LEU A 157 -15.80 -7.10 19.96
C LEU A 157 -14.41 -6.94 19.33
N GLY A 158 -14.24 -7.38 18.08
CA GLY A 158 -12.97 -7.31 17.36
C GLY A 158 -13.18 -7.11 15.86
N PRO A 159 -12.11 -6.95 15.07
CA PRO A 159 -12.23 -6.88 13.62
C PRO A 159 -12.85 -8.18 13.09
N GLY A 160 -13.81 -8.04 12.19
CA GLY A 160 -14.29 -9.18 11.41
C GLY A 160 -13.24 -9.63 10.39
N LEU A 161 -13.40 -10.86 9.90
CA LEU A 161 -12.53 -11.42 8.85
C LEU A 161 -12.65 -10.64 7.53
N ASP A 162 -13.79 -9.99 7.30
CA ASP A 162 -14.05 -9.04 6.21
C ASP A 162 -13.17 -7.77 6.28
N THR A 163 -12.75 -7.37 7.48
CA THR A 163 -11.81 -6.26 7.70
C THR A 163 -10.36 -6.76 7.72
N ALA A 164 -10.07 -7.80 8.50
CA ALA A 164 -8.71 -8.30 8.68
C ALA A 164 -8.13 -8.96 7.42
N GLY A 165 -8.96 -9.63 6.61
CA GLY A 165 -8.54 -10.28 5.37
C GLY A 165 -7.90 -9.32 4.35
N PRO A 166 -8.58 -8.24 3.94
CA PRO A 166 -8.02 -7.23 3.05
C PRO A 166 -6.76 -6.55 3.61
N ILE A 167 -6.71 -6.27 4.92
CA ILE A 167 -5.52 -5.71 5.60
C ILE A 167 -4.33 -6.66 5.49
N ALA A 168 -4.55 -7.94 5.79
CA ALA A 168 -3.51 -8.95 5.71
C ALA A 168 -2.97 -9.11 4.29
N VAL A 169 -3.84 -9.07 3.27
CA VAL A 169 -3.46 -9.09 1.85
C VAL A 169 -2.64 -7.87 1.47
N LEU A 170 -3.03 -6.66 1.90
CA LEU A 170 -2.23 -5.45 1.67
C LEU A 170 -0.82 -5.55 2.28
N GLY A 171 -0.72 -6.04 3.51
CA GLY A 171 0.57 -6.29 4.17
C GLY A 171 1.42 -7.31 3.43
N LEU A 172 0.81 -8.39 2.91
CA LEU A 172 1.50 -9.40 2.10
C LEU A 172 1.96 -8.88 0.74
N LEU A 173 1.14 -8.05 0.07
CA LEU A 173 1.53 -7.39 -1.17
C LEU A 173 2.70 -6.43 -0.96
N ALA A 174 2.84 -5.83 0.23
CA ALA A 174 3.99 -5.02 0.58
C ALA A 174 5.29 -5.85 0.68
N VAL A 175 5.19 -7.14 1.03
CA VAL A 175 6.32 -8.09 1.09
C VAL A 175 6.89 -8.35 -0.29
N LEU A 176 6.00 -8.49 -1.27
CA LEU A 176 6.32 -8.84 -2.65
C LEU A 176 5.75 -7.78 -3.59
N PRO A 177 6.36 -6.58 -3.62
CA PRO A 177 5.80 -5.48 -4.37
C PRO A 177 5.69 -5.82 -5.86
N PRO A 178 4.58 -5.43 -6.50
CA PRO A 178 4.39 -5.60 -7.93
C PRO A 178 5.51 -4.90 -8.71
N ARG A 179 6.02 -5.56 -9.74
CA ARG A 179 7.17 -5.09 -10.53
C ARG A 179 6.77 -4.30 -11.77
N ASP A 180 5.53 -4.47 -12.25
CA ASP A 180 5.01 -3.78 -13.41
C ASP A 180 3.66 -3.10 -13.13
N ARG A 181 3.20 -2.24 -14.04
CA ARG A 181 1.95 -1.48 -13.86
C ARG A 181 0.72 -2.37 -13.77
N ARG A 182 0.69 -3.50 -14.47
CA ARG A 182 -0.45 -4.43 -14.50
C ARG A 182 -0.57 -5.16 -13.17
N THR A 183 0.52 -5.72 -12.67
CA THR A 183 0.59 -6.34 -11.34
C THR A 183 0.33 -5.32 -10.24
N ALA A 184 0.71 -4.06 -10.40
CA ALA A 184 0.38 -3.00 -9.45
C ALA A 184 -1.12 -2.70 -9.42
N ALA A 185 -1.77 -2.60 -10.58
CA ALA A 185 -3.21 -2.43 -10.67
C ALA A 185 -3.96 -3.62 -10.06
N VAL A 186 -3.54 -4.85 -10.38
CA VAL A 186 -4.13 -6.08 -9.79
C VAL A 186 -3.91 -6.13 -8.28
N ALA A 187 -2.74 -5.76 -7.78
CA ALA A 187 -2.45 -5.69 -6.34
C ALA A 187 -3.32 -4.66 -5.61
N LEU A 188 -3.66 -3.55 -6.26
CA LEU A 188 -4.58 -2.54 -5.70
C LEU A 188 -6.04 -2.98 -5.75
N LEU A 189 -6.46 -3.71 -6.78
CA LEU A 189 -7.83 -4.20 -6.95
C LEU A 189 -8.13 -5.47 -6.13
N ALA A 190 -7.13 -6.32 -5.90
CA ALA A 190 -7.26 -7.56 -5.14
C ALA A 190 -7.89 -7.39 -3.74
N PRO A 191 -7.46 -6.43 -2.88
CA PRO A 191 -8.09 -6.23 -1.57
C PRO A 191 -9.54 -5.72 -1.69
N ILE A 192 -9.86 -4.94 -2.72
CA ILE A 192 -11.23 -4.47 -2.98
C ILE A 192 -12.13 -5.64 -3.40
N GLY A 193 -11.65 -6.47 -4.33
CA GLY A 193 -12.37 -7.67 -4.76
C GLY A 193 -12.54 -8.68 -3.63
N LEU A 194 -11.50 -8.88 -2.81
CA LEU A 194 -11.60 -9.71 -1.60
C LEU A 194 -12.63 -9.15 -0.63
N LEU A 195 -12.59 -7.86 -0.31
CA LEU A 195 -13.57 -7.23 0.57
C LEU A 195 -15.00 -7.46 0.06
N ALA A 196 -15.26 -7.19 -1.22
CA ALA A 196 -16.58 -7.42 -1.83
C ALA A 196 -17.02 -8.88 -1.72
N LEU A 197 -16.11 -9.83 -1.96
CA LEU A 197 -16.39 -11.26 -1.83
C LEU A 197 -16.69 -11.65 -0.37
N LEU A 198 -15.94 -11.13 0.59
CA LEU A 198 -16.15 -11.41 2.02
C LEU A 198 -17.46 -10.82 2.53
N LEU A 199 -17.82 -9.61 2.09
CA LEU A 199 -19.14 -9.03 2.37
C LEU A 199 -20.27 -9.88 1.78
N GLY A 200 -20.08 -10.42 0.56
CA GLY A 200 -21.03 -11.35 -0.05
C GLY A 200 -21.16 -12.66 0.72
N VAL A 201 -20.05 -13.22 1.20
CA VAL A 201 -20.04 -14.44 2.04
C VAL A 201 -20.73 -14.19 3.37
N ASP A 202 -20.49 -13.06 4.03
CA ASP A 202 -21.17 -12.76 5.29
C ASP A 202 -22.67 -12.50 5.08
N ALA A 203 -23.04 -11.77 4.02
CA ALA A 203 -24.45 -11.55 3.67
C ALA A 203 -25.19 -12.87 3.38
N LEU A 204 -24.56 -13.80 2.65
CA LEU A 204 -25.10 -15.13 2.39
C LEU A 204 -25.10 -16.00 3.66
N GLY A 205 -24.07 -15.91 4.49
CA GLY A 205 -24.01 -16.60 5.76
C GLY A 205 -25.12 -16.13 6.72
N ALA A 206 -25.49 -14.85 6.67
CA ALA A 206 -26.58 -14.29 7.46
C ALA A 206 -27.96 -14.87 7.07
N THR A 207 -28.13 -15.33 5.83
CA THR A 207 -29.39 -15.91 5.35
C THR A 207 -29.42 -17.43 5.43
N VAL A 208 -28.27 -18.09 5.29
CA VAL A 208 -28.16 -19.56 5.24
C VAL A 208 -27.83 -20.16 6.60
N PHE A 209 -27.02 -19.48 7.42
CA PHE A 209 -26.54 -19.98 8.71
C PHE A 209 -27.08 -19.15 9.88
N THR A 210 -28.40 -18.97 9.92
CA THR A 210 -29.10 -18.16 10.94
C THR A 210 -28.86 -18.67 12.35
N ASP A 211 -28.86 -20.00 12.55
CA ASP A 211 -28.81 -20.62 13.87
C ASP A 211 -27.42 -21.16 14.25
N VAL A 212 -26.42 -20.94 13.38
CA VAL A 212 -25.07 -21.50 13.56
C VAL A 212 -24.01 -20.39 13.46
N PRO A 213 -23.94 -19.50 14.47
CA PRO A 213 -23.10 -18.29 14.43
C PRO A 213 -21.61 -18.61 14.26
N ALA A 214 -21.14 -19.74 14.80
CA ALA A 214 -19.77 -20.20 14.62
C ALA A 214 -19.44 -20.54 13.15
N VAL A 215 -20.35 -21.18 12.42
CA VAL A 215 -20.14 -21.49 10.99
C VAL A 215 -20.14 -20.22 10.16
N ARG A 216 -21.05 -19.29 10.45
CA ARG A 216 -21.09 -17.98 9.79
C ARG A 216 -19.79 -17.19 9.99
N ALA A 217 -19.30 -17.12 11.23
CA ALA A 217 -18.07 -16.39 11.55
C ALA A 217 -16.82 -16.98 10.87
N LEU A 218 -16.82 -18.28 10.57
CA LEU A 218 -15.69 -18.99 9.95
C LEU A 218 -15.83 -19.15 8.43
N ALA A 219 -17.02 -18.91 7.87
CA ALA A 219 -17.29 -19.02 6.42
C ALA A 219 -16.35 -18.17 5.53
N PRO A 220 -15.82 -17.02 5.96
CA PRO A 220 -14.80 -16.27 5.23
C PRO A 220 -13.44 -16.99 5.06
N LEU A 221 -13.10 -17.95 5.93
CA LEU A 221 -11.74 -18.52 6.00
C LEU A 221 -11.27 -19.23 4.73
N PRO A 222 -12.07 -20.07 4.06
CA PRO A 222 -11.65 -20.73 2.83
C PRO A 222 -11.32 -19.71 1.72
N VAL A 223 -12.06 -18.60 1.64
CA VAL A 223 -11.82 -17.53 0.68
C VAL A 223 -10.49 -16.84 0.97
N ILE A 224 -10.26 -16.46 2.24
CA ILE A 224 -9.01 -15.84 2.66
C ILE A 224 -7.84 -16.80 2.39
N ALA A 225 -7.93 -18.05 2.82
CA ALA A 225 -6.91 -19.06 2.60
C ALA A 225 -6.60 -19.26 1.11
N ALA A 226 -7.62 -19.32 0.24
CA ALA A 226 -7.44 -19.45 -1.20
C ALA A 226 -6.67 -18.26 -1.79
N VAL A 227 -6.99 -17.03 -1.38
CA VAL A 227 -6.27 -15.82 -1.83
C VAL A 227 -4.83 -15.82 -1.32
N LEU A 228 -4.61 -16.16 -0.05
CA LEU A 228 -3.27 -16.26 0.54
C LEU A 228 -2.41 -17.31 -0.18
N VAL A 229 -2.97 -18.48 -0.48
CA VAL A 229 -2.30 -19.54 -1.23
C VAL A 229 -2.01 -19.09 -2.67
N ALA A 230 -2.95 -18.43 -3.35
CA ALA A 230 -2.72 -17.90 -4.69
C ALA A 230 -1.57 -16.87 -4.71
N LEU A 231 -1.52 -15.97 -3.73
CA LEU A 231 -0.41 -15.02 -3.56
C LEU A 231 0.92 -15.73 -3.27
N ALA A 232 0.93 -16.74 -2.40
CA ALA A 232 2.13 -17.51 -2.11
C ALA A 232 2.64 -18.31 -3.33
N LEU A 233 1.74 -18.87 -4.13
CA LEU A 233 2.08 -19.63 -5.34
C LEU A 233 2.63 -18.73 -6.44
N THR A 234 1.99 -17.57 -6.67
CA THR A 234 2.47 -16.57 -7.63
C THR A 234 3.84 -16.03 -7.23
N ALA A 235 4.04 -15.72 -5.95
CA ALA A 235 5.33 -15.35 -5.38
C ALA A 235 6.42 -16.41 -5.65
N ARG A 236 6.12 -17.68 -5.36
CA ARG A 236 7.04 -18.79 -5.55
C ARG A 236 7.39 -19.00 -7.02
N ARG A 237 6.43 -18.85 -7.94
CA ARG A 237 6.66 -18.94 -9.39
C ARG A 237 7.58 -17.82 -9.87
N ALA A 238 7.34 -16.57 -9.45
CA ALA A 238 8.20 -15.44 -9.79
C ALA A 238 9.65 -15.65 -9.32
N ALA A 239 9.84 -16.09 -8.07
CA ALA A 239 11.17 -16.36 -7.51
C ALA A 239 11.93 -17.51 -8.20
N ARG A 240 11.22 -18.48 -8.79
CA ARG A 240 11.84 -19.56 -9.58
C ARG A 240 12.27 -19.08 -10.97
N LEU A 241 11.45 -18.24 -11.61
CA LEU A 241 11.77 -17.67 -12.92
C LEU A 241 13.01 -16.77 -12.86
N GLU A 242 13.11 -15.93 -11.83
CA GLU A 242 14.30 -15.08 -11.61
C GLU A 242 15.59 -15.89 -11.46
N ARG A 243 15.55 -17.01 -10.72
CA ARG A 243 16.73 -17.88 -10.58
C ARG A 243 17.14 -18.54 -11.88
N ARG A 244 16.19 -18.92 -12.74
CA ARG A 244 16.49 -19.50 -14.06
C ARG A 244 17.10 -18.49 -15.01
N LEU A 245 16.64 -17.24 -14.98
CA LEU A 245 17.15 -16.17 -15.84
C LEU A 245 18.56 -15.71 -15.43
N LEU A 246 18.85 -15.68 -14.13
CA LEU A 246 20.18 -15.33 -13.61
C LEU A 246 21.20 -16.47 -13.66
N GLY A 247 20.75 -17.72 -13.89
CA GLY A 247 21.59 -18.91 -13.99
C GLY A 247 21.78 -19.44 -15.42
N GLY A 248 21.54 -18.62 -16.46
CA GLY A 248 21.80 -19.00 -17.86
C GLY A 248 23.30 -19.21 -18.13
N PRO A 249 23.68 -20.14 -19.04
CA PRO A 249 25.07 -20.54 -19.24
C PRO A 249 25.94 -19.35 -19.65
N THR A 250 27.08 -19.21 -18.99
CA THR A 250 28.19 -18.36 -19.46
C THR A 250 28.58 -18.81 -20.87
N PRO A 251 28.74 -17.90 -21.85
CA PRO A 251 29.30 -18.29 -23.13
C PRO A 251 30.70 -18.86 -22.86
N VAL A 252 30.89 -20.11 -23.30
CA VAL A 252 32.21 -20.72 -23.36
C VAL A 252 32.92 -20.01 -24.51
N ASP A 253 33.94 -19.22 -24.17
CA ASP A 253 34.86 -18.64 -25.14
C ASP A 253 35.50 -19.77 -25.95
N GLY A 254 35.26 -19.76 -27.26
CA GLY A 254 35.93 -20.56 -28.26
C GLY A 254 36.60 -19.65 -29.27
#